data_AF-A0A2Y9NDM2-F1
#
_entry.id   AF-A0A2Y9NDM2-F1
#
_cell.length_a   1.000
_cell.length_b   1.000
_cell.length_c   1.000
_cell.angle_alpha   90.00
_cell.angle_beta   90.00
_cell.angle_gamma   90.00
#
_symmetry.space_group_name_H-M   'P 1'
#
loop_
_entity.id
_entity.type
_entity.pdbx_description
1 polymer ?
#
loop_
_entity_poly.entity_id
_entity_poly.type
_entity_poly.pdbx_seq_one_letter_code
_entity_poly.pdbx_strand_id
1 'polypeptide(L)'
;MLKWTFKNARFTMRNVIIQCLLYGSLTLGIWTAIFSIYFHHNPVKNEEKKIQEKGNPLIWSLGKKLQTKHGSVQIPRPYVRVKRPNEDETTEQKSFLKLGKDFNYSDPELIRGYSKYGFNSIISKNLGNYRDVPDTRNKMCHKKRYPSNLPTASIVICFHNEEFNALFRTVSSVMTLTPQHILEEIILVDDMSEFGDLKEKLDYHLEIFRGKIKLIRNKKREGLIRARLIGASRASGDVLVFLDSHCEVNKVWLEPLLNAIAKDPRMVVCPLIDVIDYVTLEYQPSPVVRGAFNWYLQFKWDHVFSYEMDGPEGPTRPIRSPAMAGGIFAINRHYFDEIGQYDKGMNLWGGENLELSLRIWMCGGQLFILPCSRVGHVDKQHVANHTGIVKALAYNNLRLVHVWLDEYKEQVFLRRPNLKYLAYGDISERVELRKQLGCKSFQWYLDTVFPELETSKRVS
;
A
#
# COMPACT_ATOMS: atom_id res chain seq x y z
N MET A 1 55.46 55.36 -16.56
CA MET A 1 54.03 55.78 -16.60
C MET A 1 53.16 54.74 -15.86
N LEU A 2 53.46 54.46 -14.59
CA LEU A 2 52.92 53.31 -13.84
C LEU A 2 52.68 53.62 -12.35
N LYS A 3 52.19 54.84 -12.07
CA LYS A 3 51.74 55.25 -10.72
C LYS A 3 50.31 55.83 -10.70
N TRP A 4 49.59 55.79 -11.82
CA TRP A 4 48.28 56.46 -11.94
C TRP A 4 47.06 55.51 -11.86
N THR A 5 47.25 54.20 -11.84
CA THR A 5 46.13 53.24 -11.94
C THR A 5 45.70 52.59 -10.62
N PHE A 6 46.46 52.70 -9.53
CA PHE A 6 46.09 52.06 -8.24
C PHE A 6 45.27 52.95 -7.29
N LYS A 7 45.25 54.28 -7.48
CA LYS A 7 44.49 55.19 -6.60
C LYS A 7 43.00 55.23 -6.93
N ASN A 8 42.62 55.03 -8.19
CA ASN A 8 41.21 55.04 -8.61
C ASN A 8 40.45 53.77 -8.20
N ALA A 9 41.07 52.58 -8.22
CA ALA A 9 40.39 51.33 -7.88
C ALA A 9 39.99 51.23 -6.38
N ARG A 10 40.78 51.84 -5.48
CA ARG A 10 40.43 51.92 -4.04
C ARG A 10 39.28 52.89 -3.76
N PHE A 11 39.07 53.90 -4.60
CA PHE A 11 38.01 54.89 -4.42
C PHE A 11 36.65 54.34 -4.90
N THR A 12 36.63 53.58 -5.99
CA THR A 12 35.41 52.93 -6.51
C THR A 12 34.88 51.82 -5.60
N MET A 13 35.76 50.95 -5.06
CA MET A 13 35.29 49.88 -4.15
C MET A 13 34.73 50.41 -2.82
N ARG A 14 35.25 51.54 -2.31
CA ARG A 14 34.79 52.12 -1.04
C ARG A 14 33.39 52.74 -1.19
N ASN A 15 33.09 53.35 -2.34
CA ASN A 15 31.75 53.89 -2.63
C ASN A 15 30.70 52.80 -2.84
N VAL A 16 31.07 51.66 -3.44
CA VAL A 16 30.15 50.52 -3.62
C VAL A 16 29.79 49.88 -2.27
N ILE A 17 30.77 49.72 -1.37
CA ILE A 17 30.52 49.17 -0.03
C ILE A 17 29.63 50.12 0.79
N ILE A 18 29.84 51.43 0.71
CA ILE A 18 28.99 52.42 1.40
C ILE A 18 27.57 52.42 0.82
N GLN A 19 27.40 52.30 -0.50
CA GLN A 19 26.08 52.16 -1.11
C GLN A 19 25.39 50.85 -0.66
N CYS A 20 26.07 49.71 -0.65
CA CYS A 20 25.48 48.46 -0.17
C CYS A 20 25.08 48.50 1.31
N LEU A 21 25.88 49.16 2.17
CA LEU A 21 25.52 49.35 3.58
C LEU A 21 24.32 50.28 3.76
N LEU A 22 24.23 51.35 2.96
CA LEU A 22 23.07 52.26 2.98
C LEU A 22 21.80 51.55 2.49
N TYR A 23 21.86 50.82 1.37
CA TYR A 23 20.71 50.05 0.87
C TYR A 23 20.30 48.92 1.83
N GLY A 24 21.25 48.23 2.46
CA GLY A 24 20.96 47.21 3.47
C GLY A 24 20.31 47.77 4.73
N SER A 25 20.71 48.97 5.18
CA SER A 25 20.10 49.63 6.35
C SER A 25 18.69 50.15 6.06
N LEU A 26 18.44 50.64 4.84
CA LEU A 26 17.12 51.09 4.39
C LEU A 26 16.14 49.92 4.24
N THR A 27 16.56 48.78 3.69
CA THR A 27 15.67 47.61 3.57
C THR A 27 15.34 47.02 4.94
N LEU A 28 16.30 46.96 5.87
CA LEU A 28 16.03 46.48 7.23
C LEU A 28 15.05 47.41 7.96
N GLY A 29 15.22 48.73 7.84
CA GLY A 29 14.31 49.72 8.42
C GLY A 29 12.87 49.59 7.88
N ILE A 30 12.72 49.45 6.57
CA ILE A 30 11.41 49.27 5.93
C ILE A 30 10.74 47.97 6.38
N TRP A 31 11.48 46.85 6.45
CA TRP A 31 10.94 45.58 6.92
C TRP A 31 10.54 45.62 8.39
N THR A 32 11.31 46.28 9.26
CA THR A 32 10.93 46.44 10.68
C THR A 32 9.68 47.30 10.86
N ALA A 33 9.52 48.38 10.08
CA ALA A 33 8.33 49.22 10.11
C ALA A 33 7.08 48.46 9.62
N ILE A 34 7.21 47.69 8.54
CA ILE A 34 6.12 46.83 8.03
C ILE A 34 5.75 45.76 9.05
N PHE A 35 6.73 45.15 9.73
CA PHE A 35 6.47 44.15 10.78
C PHE A 35 5.76 44.78 11.98
N SER A 36 6.17 45.97 12.42
CA SER A 36 5.49 46.71 13.49
C SER A 36 4.06 47.09 13.11
N ILE A 37 3.80 47.53 11.87
CA ILE A 37 2.44 47.80 11.38
C ILE A 37 1.62 46.50 11.33
N TYR A 38 2.18 45.40 10.82
CA TYR A 38 1.49 44.10 10.76
C TYR A 38 1.07 43.58 12.14
N PHE A 39 1.88 43.81 13.17
CA PHE A 39 1.56 43.41 14.55
C PHE A 39 0.67 44.42 15.29
N HIS A 40 0.69 45.71 14.95
CA HIS A 40 -0.19 46.73 15.56
C HIS A 40 -1.52 46.96 14.83
N HIS A 41 -1.70 46.43 13.61
CA HIS A 41 -2.95 46.54 12.84
C HIS A 41 -3.69 45.23 12.59
N ASN A 42 -3.28 44.11 13.22
CA ASN A 42 -4.06 42.87 13.23
C ASN A 42 -4.84 42.72 14.55
N PRO A 43 -6.17 42.99 14.57
CA PRO A 43 -7.01 42.71 15.73
C PRO A 43 -7.39 41.23 15.73
N VAL A 44 -6.50 40.35 16.20
CA VAL A 44 -6.85 38.96 16.51
C VAL A 44 -6.85 38.77 18.02
N LYS A 45 -7.98 39.17 18.63
CA LYS A 45 -8.44 38.72 19.95
C LYS A 45 -9.92 39.08 20.10
N ASN A 46 -10.80 38.10 19.82
CA ASN A 46 -12.02 37.81 20.60
C ASN A 46 -12.99 36.91 19.82
N GLU A 47 -12.66 35.61 19.65
CA GLU A 47 -13.70 34.57 19.43
C GLU A 47 -13.48 33.26 20.22
N GLU A 48 -12.47 33.17 21.10
CA GLU A 48 -12.29 32.01 21.99
C GLU A 48 -12.95 32.18 23.38
N LYS A 49 -13.90 33.12 23.54
CA LYS A 49 -14.62 33.33 24.81
C LYS A 49 -16.16 33.39 24.70
N LYS A 50 -16.75 32.85 23.63
CA LYS A 50 -18.22 32.84 23.45
C LYS A 50 -18.86 31.54 22.93
N ILE A 51 -18.20 30.38 23.11
CA ILE A 51 -18.85 29.06 22.93
C ILE A 51 -18.68 28.20 24.20
N GLN A 52 -18.73 28.84 25.37
CA GLN A 52 -18.84 28.16 26.65
C GLN A 52 -19.98 28.76 27.47
N GLU A 53 -21.13 28.97 26.84
CA GLU A 53 -22.39 29.36 27.52
C GLU A 53 -23.57 29.21 26.53
N LYS A 54 -23.95 27.95 26.27
CA LYS A 54 -25.31 27.51 25.84
C LYS A 54 -25.33 25.98 25.80
N GLY A 55 -25.03 25.38 26.95
CA GLY A 55 -25.29 23.96 27.19
C GLY A 55 -26.75 23.76 27.55
N ASN A 56 -27.45 22.98 26.74
CA ASN A 56 -28.85 22.60 26.91
C ASN A 56 -29.02 21.81 28.24
N PRO A 57 -29.87 22.24 29.20
CA PRO A 57 -29.93 21.69 30.56
C PRO A 57 -30.80 20.41 30.66
N LEU A 58 -30.51 19.41 29.81
CA LEU A 58 -31.20 18.11 29.82
C LEU A 58 -30.25 16.90 29.76
N ILE A 59 -28.93 17.12 29.73
CA ILE A 59 -27.91 16.06 29.64
C ILE A 59 -27.14 15.86 30.96
N TRP A 60 -27.43 16.67 32.00
CA TRP A 60 -26.73 16.59 33.30
C TRP A 60 -27.46 15.78 34.39
N SER A 61 -28.59 15.12 34.10
CA SER A 61 -29.32 14.31 35.11
C SER A 61 -29.19 12.78 34.94
N LEU A 62 -28.41 12.28 33.97
CA LEU A 62 -28.25 10.83 33.73
C LEU A 62 -26.83 10.27 33.93
N GLY A 63 -25.84 11.14 34.20
CA GLY A 63 -24.44 10.73 34.41
C GLY A 63 -24.00 10.53 35.86
N LYS A 64 -24.90 10.67 36.84
CA LYS A 64 -24.55 10.66 38.29
C LYS A 64 -25.31 9.63 39.14
N LYS A 65 -25.83 8.58 38.51
CA LYS A 65 -26.28 7.36 39.18
C LYS A 65 -25.77 6.17 38.37
N LEU A 66 -24.52 5.75 38.61
CA LEU A 66 -24.01 4.37 38.43
C LEU A 66 -22.48 4.35 38.62
N GLN A 67 -22.00 4.73 39.80
CA GLN A 67 -20.69 4.33 40.31
C GLN A 67 -20.74 4.35 41.84
N THR A 68 -21.24 3.26 42.44
CA THR A 68 -20.83 2.71 43.75
C THR A 68 -21.68 1.47 44.02
N LYS A 69 -21.09 0.28 43.83
CA LYS A 69 -21.22 -0.89 44.72
C LYS A 69 -20.42 -2.05 44.13
N HIS A 70 -19.28 -2.36 44.75
CA HIS A 70 -18.65 -3.66 44.65
C HIS A 70 -19.53 -4.70 45.36
N GLY A 71 -19.76 -5.82 44.69
CA GLY A 71 -20.38 -7.03 45.22
C GLY A 71 -20.11 -8.16 44.24
N SER A 72 -19.31 -9.13 44.67
CA SER A 72 -18.91 -10.33 43.95
C SER A 72 -20.11 -11.15 43.46
N VAL A 73 -20.27 -11.28 42.14
CA VAL A 73 -21.13 -12.29 41.51
C VAL A 73 -20.40 -12.83 40.27
N GLN A 74 -20.14 -14.14 40.26
CA GLN A 74 -19.66 -14.86 39.07
C GLN A 74 -20.73 -14.80 37.99
N ILE A 75 -20.40 -14.24 36.82
CA ILE A 75 -21.27 -14.23 35.64
C ILE A 75 -20.76 -15.33 34.67
N PRO A 76 -21.60 -16.28 34.25
CA PRO A 76 -21.17 -17.38 33.39
C PRO A 76 -20.83 -16.91 31.97
N ARG A 77 -19.79 -17.53 31.39
CA ARG A 77 -19.34 -17.30 30.00
C ARG A 77 -20.50 -17.54 29.01
N PRO A 78 -20.73 -16.67 28.01
CA PRO A 78 -21.74 -16.95 26.99
C PRO A 78 -21.24 -18.09 26.10
N TYR A 79 -21.89 -19.26 26.22
CA TYR A 79 -21.83 -20.33 25.24
C TYR A 79 -22.54 -19.84 23.96
N VAL A 80 -21.76 -19.46 22.94
CA VAL A 80 -22.32 -19.30 21.58
C VAL A 80 -22.48 -20.69 20.99
N ARG A 81 -23.73 -21.15 20.91
CA ARG A 81 -24.11 -22.40 20.25
C ARG A 81 -23.99 -22.20 18.73
N VAL A 82 -22.88 -22.65 18.14
CA VAL A 82 -22.73 -22.74 16.68
C VAL A 82 -23.73 -23.76 16.16
N LYS A 83 -24.79 -23.32 15.48
CA LYS A 83 -25.62 -24.19 14.66
C LYS A 83 -24.77 -24.61 13.45
N ARG A 84 -24.56 -25.91 13.26
CA ARG A 84 -24.08 -26.47 11.99
C ARG A 84 -25.12 -26.14 10.91
N PRO A 85 -24.73 -25.67 9.72
CA PRO A 85 -25.64 -25.68 8.58
C PRO A 85 -25.91 -27.15 8.22
N ASN A 86 -27.18 -27.51 8.12
CA ASN A 86 -27.57 -28.78 7.54
C ASN A 86 -27.11 -28.82 6.07
N GLU A 87 -26.62 -29.99 5.67
CA GLU A 87 -26.47 -30.39 4.28
C GLU A 87 -27.86 -30.47 3.62
N ASP A 88 -27.84 -30.32 2.30
CA ASP A 88 -28.95 -30.32 1.34
C ASP A 88 -29.79 -29.04 1.25
N GLU A 89 -29.28 -28.07 0.50
CA GLU A 89 -30.12 -27.34 -0.46
C GLU A 89 -29.31 -26.94 -1.71
N THR A 90 -29.83 -27.40 -2.85
CA THR A 90 -29.20 -27.46 -4.16
C THR A 90 -29.04 -26.11 -4.85
N THR A 91 -27.81 -25.88 -5.32
CA THR A 91 -27.35 -25.15 -6.51
C THR A 91 -28.39 -24.40 -7.34
N GLU A 92 -28.51 -23.08 -7.12
CA GLU A 92 -28.85 -22.12 -8.18
C GLU A 92 -28.39 -20.69 -7.80
N GLN A 93 -27.15 -20.38 -8.16
CA GLN A 93 -26.75 -19.17 -8.89
C GLN A 93 -27.70 -17.95 -8.84
N LYS A 94 -27.80 -17.24 -7.70
CA LYS A 94 -28.45 -15.91 -7.63
C LYS A 94 -27.62 -14.87 -6.86
N SER A 95 -27.21 -13.85 -7.63
CA SER A 95 -26.75 -12.49 -7.31
C SER A 95 -25.57 -12.28 -6.35
N PHE A 96 -24.38 -12.10 -6.92
CA PHE A 96 -23.15 -11.58 -6.28
C PHE A 96 -23.13 -10.04 -6.14
N LEU A 97 -24.29 -9.39 -6.04
CA LEU A 97 -24.42 -7.96 -5.73
C LEU A 97 -25.12 -7.82 -4.38
N LYS A 98 -24.37 -8.00 -3.28
CA LYS A 98 -24.78 -7.38 -2.01
C LYS A 98 -24.14 -5.99 -1.94
N LEU A 99 -24.55 -5.12 -2.88
CA LEU A 99 -24.48 -3.68 -2.69
C LEU A 99 -25.34 -3.37 -1.44
N GLY A 100 -24.79 -2.61 -0.48
CA GLY A 100 -25.45 -2.31 0.79
C GLY A 100 -26.87 -1.77 0.61
N LYS A 101 -27.70 -1.90 1.66
CA LYS A 101 -29.12 -1.51 1.66
C LYS A 101 -29.38 -0.02 1.35
N ASP A 102 -28.35 0.81 1.32
CA ASP A 102 -28.44 2.26 1.09
C ASP A 102 -28.03 2.69 -0.34
N PHE A 103 -27.86 1.75 -1.26
CA PHE A 103 -27.43 2.09 -2.62
C PHE A 103 -28.59 2.67 -3.44
N ASN A 104 -28.42 3.91 -3.92
CA ASN A 104 -29.38 4.49 -4.85
C ASN A 104 -29.17 3.89 -6.25
N TYR A 105 -29.90 2.80 -6.54
CA TYR A 105 -29.90 2.12 -7.83
C TYR A 105 -30.48 2.95 -9.00
N SER A 106 -30.88 4.21 -8.75
CA SER A 106 -31.56 5.05 -9.73
C SER A 106 -30.61 5.91 -10.57
N ASP A 107 -29.34 6.06 -10.17
CA ASP A 107 -28.36 6.89 -10.88
C ASP A 107 -27.57 6.05 -11.92
N PRO A 108 -27.80 6.24 -13.24
CA PRO A 108 -27.12 5.48 -14.28
C PRO A 108 -25.62 5.79 -14.40
N GLU A 109 -25.17 6.99 -14.02
CA GLU A 109 -23.75 7.34 -14.04
C GLU A 109 -23.01 6.60 -12.92
N LEU A 110 -23.62 6.52 -11.74
CA LEU A 110 -23.10 5.78 -10.60
C LEU A 110 -22.89 4.29 -10.95
N ILE A 111 -23.92 3.63 -11.49
CA ILE A 111 -23.84 2.22 -11.91
C ILE A 111 -22.73 2.02 -12.95
N ARG A 112 -22.63 2.92 -13.92
CA ARG A 112 -21.57 2.88 -14.94
C ARG A 112 -20.18 3.01 -14.31
N GLY A 113 -20.02 3.88 -13.32
CA GLY A 113 -18.79 4.02 -12.54
C GLY A 113 -18.36 2.72 -11.88
N TYR A 114 -19.25 2.06 -11.13
CA TYR A 114 -18.94 0.79 -10.49
C TYR A 114 -18.68 -0.34 -11.48
N SER A 115 -19.47 -0.43 -12.55
CA SER A 115 -19.24 -1.45 -13.58
C SER A 115 -17.92 -1.27 -14.31
N LYS A 116 -17.47 -0.02 -14.49
CA LYS A 116 -16.25 0.29 -15.25
C LYS A 116 -14.98 0.23 -14.39
N TYR A 117 -15.05 0.75 -13.17
CA TYR A 117 -13.87 0.96 -12.30
C TYR A 117 -13.90 0.17 -10.99
N GLY A 118 -15.06 -0.37 -10.59
CA GLY A 118 -15.23 -1.11 -9.34
C GLY A 118 -15.51 -0.27 -8.10
N PHE A 119 -15.64 1.05 -8.24
CA PHE A 119 -15.90 2.00 -7.15
C PHE A 119 -16.60 3.29 -7.65
N ASN A 120 -16.96 4.18 -6.74
CA ASN A 120 -17.68 5.42 -7.01
C ASN A 120 -16.81 6.47 -7.70
N SER A 121 -16.82 6.47 -9.03
CA SER A 121 -16.04 7.41 -9.84
C SER A 121 -16.54 8.85 -9.76
N ILE A 122 -17.81 9.09 -9.39
CA ILE A 122 -18.34 10.46 -9.21
C ILE A 122 -17.66 11.12 -8.02
N ILE A 123 -17.62 10.43 -6.87
CA ILE A 123 -16.92 10.95 -5.68
C ILE A 123 -15.42 11.07 -5.96
N SER A 124 -14.79 10.10 -6.63
CA SER A 124 -13.37 10.20 -7.01
C SER A 124 -13.07 11.45 -7.83
N LYS A 125 -13.88 11.77 -8.85
CA LYS A 125 -13.74 13.00 -9.63
C LYS A 125 -13.92 14.26 -8.78
N ASN A 126 -14.92 14.27 -7.89
CA ASN A 126 -15.20 15.43 -7.02
C ASN A 126 -14.08 15.69 -5.99
N LEU A 127 -13.45 14.62 -5.50
CA LEU A 127 -12.25 14.70 -4.65
C LEU A 127 -11.01 15.20 -5.43
N GLY A 128 -11.08 15.30 -6.76
CA GLY A 128 -10.00 15.83 -7.61
C GLY A 128 -8.74 14.97 -7.62
N ASN A 129 -7.60 15.58 -7.89
CA ASN A 129 -6.31 14.89 -8.05
C ASN A 129 -5.49 14.79 -6.76
N TYR A 130 -5.89 15.53 -5.73
CA TYR A 130 -5.17 15.67 -4.47
C TYR A 130 -6.17 15.77 -3.32
N ARG A 131 -5.87 15.11 -2.20
CA ARG A 131 -6.52 15.36 -0.91
C ARG A 131 -5.58 14.98 0.23
N ASP A 132 -5.83 15.54 1.39
CA ASP A 132 -5.21 15.07 2.63
C ASP A 132 -5.95 13.82 3.15
N VAL A 133 -5.19 12.88 3.72
CA VAL A 133 -5.71 11.68 4.38
C VAL A 133 -5.39 11.73 5.89
N PRO A 134 -6.24 11.13 6.75
CA PRO A 134 -5.96 11.07 8.18
C PRO A 134 -4.69 10.28 8.47
N ASP A 135 -3.93 10.71 9.49
CA ASP A 135 -2.80 9.94 10.00
C ASP A 135 -3.31 8.76 10.84
N THR A 136 -3.39 7.58 10.22
CA THR A 136 -3.94 6.35 10.81
C THR A 136 -2.90 5.54 11.58
N ARG A 137 -1.67 6.06 11.71
CA ARG A 137 -0.60 5.35 12.41
C ARG A 137 -0.86 5.31 13.91
N ASN A 138 -0.37 4.26 14.56
CA ASN A 138 -0.39 4.19 16.02
C ASN A 138 0.48 5.33 16.60
N LYS A 139 0.03 5.95 17.70
CA LYS A 139 0.76 7.04 18.39
C LYS A 139 2.21 6.67 18.73
N MET A 140 2.52 5.40 18.97
CA MET A 140 3.88 4.92 19.21
C MET A 140 4.78 5.05 17.99
N CYS A 141 4.25 4.98 16.76
CA CYS A 141 5.00 5.21 15.54
C CYS A 141 5.58 6.63 15.45
N HIS A 142 4.92 7.61 16.07
CA HIS A 142 5.37 9.02 16.05
C HIS A 142 6.67 9.23 16.83
N LYS A 143 6.96 8.29 17.75
CA LYS A 143 8.19 8.27 18.55
C LYS A 143 9.34 7.55 17.83
N LYS A 144 9.05 6.77 16.77
CA LYS A 144 10.10 6.13 15.98
C LYS A 144 10.86 7.20 15.18
N ARG A 145 12.16 6.97 15.03
CA ARG A 145 13.08 7.81 14.25
C ARG A 145 13.77 6.91 13.24
N TYR A 146 13.93 7.42 12.03
CA TYR A 146 14.58 6.73 10.92
C TYR A 146 15.83 7.54 10.54
N PRO A 147 16.91 6.86 10.13
CA PRO A 147 18.12 7.54 9.69
C PRO A 147 17.85 8.32 8.41
N SER A 148 18.66 9.35 8.13
CA SER A 148 18.54 10.15 6.91
C SER A 148 19.18 9.47 5.69
N ASN A 149 20.15 8.59 5.89
CA ASN A 149 20.84 7.83 4.84
C ASN A 149 20.13 6.50 4.55
N LEU A 150 18.89 6.59 4.08
CA LEU A 150 18.13 5.42 3.62
C LEU A 150 18.45 5.11 2.15
N PRO A 151 18.33 3.84 1.71
CA PRO A 151 18.46 3.47 0.30
C PRO A 151 17.39 4.17 -0.54
N THR A 152 17.67 4.40 -1.82
CA THR A 152 16.70 5.04 -2.71
C THR A 152 15.63 4.04 -3.20
N ALA A 153 14.44 4.52 -3.54
CA ALA A 153 13.31 3.71 -3.95
C ALA A 153 12.81 4.07 -5.35
N SER A 154 12.69 3.07 -6.22
CA SER A 154 11.92 3.15 -7.47
C SER A 154 10.52 2.60 -7.22
N ILE A 155 9.50 3.44 -7.40
CA ILE A 155 8.11 3.09 -7.13
C ILE A 155 7.44 2.65 -8.43
N VAL A 156 7.04 1.38 -8.53
CA VAL A 156 6.45 0.79 -9.73
C VAL A 156 4.94 0.70 -9.57
N ILE A 157 4.20 1.44 -10.39
CA ILE A 157 2.73 1.45 -10.43
C ILE A 157 2.29 0.95 -11.80
N CYS A 158 1.68 -0.23 -11.82
CA CYS A 158 1.10 -0.80 -13.03
C CYS A 158 -0.38 -0.46 -13.09
N PHE A 159 -0.89 -0.11 -14.27
CA PHE A 159 -2.30 0.21 -14.44
C PHE A 159 -2.82 -0.28 -15.79
N HIS A 160 -4.12 -0.58 -15.82
CA HIS A 160 -4.86 -0.92 -17.03
C HIS A 160 -6.28 -0.42 -16.85
N ASN A 161 -6.73 0.52 -17.70
CA ASN A 161 -8.09 1.06 -17.64
C ASN A 161 -8.46 1.60 -16.25
N GLU A 162 -7.50 2.22 -15.56
CA GLU A 162 -7.72 2.84 -14.25
C GLU A 162 -8.54 4.12 -14.34
N GLU A 163 -9.26 4.48 -13.27
CA GLU A 163 -9.90 5.80 -13.21
C GLU A 163 -8.83 6.90 -13.08
N PHE A 164 -8.94 7.93 -13.93
CA PHE A 164 -7.92 8.97 -14.06
C PHE A 164 -7.55 9.65 -12.73
N ASN A 165 -8.54 10.09 -11.94
CA ASN A 165 -8.28 10.81 -10.69
C ASN A 165 -7.70 9.88 -9.63
N ALA A 166 -8.13 8.61 -9.54
CA ALA A 166 -7.56 7.62 -8.64
C ALA A 166 -6.08 7.32 -8.95
N LEU A 167 -5.74 7.12 -10.23
CA LEU A 167 -4.34 6.96 -10.66
C LEU A 167 -3.52 8.19 -10.30
N PHE A 168 -4.03 9.38 -10.64
CA PHE A 168 -3.30 10.61 -10.42
C PHE A 168 -3.15 10.95 -8.93
N ARG A 169 -4.14 10.63 -8.11
CA ARG A 169 -4.09 10.77 -6.65
C ARG A 169 -3.06 9.82 -6.02
N THR A 170 -2.93 8.61 -6.57
CA THR A 170 -1.85 7.69 -6.18
C THR A 170 -0.49 8.33 -6.40
N VAL A 171 -0.22 8.80 -7.62
CA VAL A 171 1.03 9.49 -7.96
C VAL A 171 1.25 10.74 -7.11
N SER A 172 0.22 11.57 -6.94
CA SER A 172 0.30 12.82 -6.18
C SER A 172 0.57 12.58 -4.70
N SER A 173 -0.05 11.55 -4.10
CA SER A 173 0.19 11.18 -2.70
C SER A 173 1.64 10.76 -2.47
N VAL A 174 2.19 9.94 -3.37
CA VAL A 174 3.60 9.53 -3.34
C VAL A 174 4.52 10.75 -3.47
N MET A 175 4.29 11.59 -4.48
CA MET A 175 5.11 12.78 -4.72
C MET A 175 5.10 13.77 -3.56
N THR A 176 3.96 13.91 -2.87
CA THR A 176 3.80 14.87 -1.77
C THR A 176 4.34 14.35 -0.46
N LEU A 177 4.14 13.06 -0.15
CA LEU A 177 4.42 12.49 1.17
C LEU A 177 5.74 11.72 1.26
N THR A 178 6.52 11.70 0.18
CA THR A 178 7.82 11.02 0.14
C THR A 178 8.96 12.04 0.01
N PRO A 179 9.95 12.03 0.92
CA PRO A 179 11.12 12.89 0.81
C PRO A 179 11.89 12.69 -0.51
N GLN A 180 12.29 13.79 -1.15
CA GLN A 180 12.92 13.75 -2.49
C GLN A 180 14.24 12.97 -2.55
N HIS A 181 14.98 12.89 -1.43
CA HIS A 181 16.29 12.22 -1.38
C HIS A 181 16.18 10.69 -1.31
N ILE A 182 15.02 10.14 -0.92
CA ILE A 182 14.79 8.68 -0.90
C ILE A 182 13.92 8.22 -2.08
N LEU A 183 13.16 9.12 -2.70
CA LEU A 183 12.40 8.83 -3.91
C LEU A 183 13.32 8.97 -5.13
N GLU A 184 13.79 7.86 -5.69
CA GLU A 184 14.55 7.88 -6.95
C GLU A 184 13.64 8.32 -8.09
N GLU A 185 12.54 7.58 -8.27
CA GLU A 185 11.63 7.71 -9.40
C GLU A 185 10.29 7.00 -9.14
N ILE A 186 9.28 7.35 -9.94
CA ILE A 186 8.01 6.66 -10.08
C ILE A 186 7.93 6.12 -11.51
N ILE A 187 7.79 4.81 -11.66
CA ILE A 187 7.66 4.12 -12.93
C ILE A 187 6.19 3.72 -13.10
N LEU A 188 5.52 4.39 -14.03
CA LEU A 188 4.15 4.08 -14.42
C LEU A 188 4.19 3.11 -15.60
N VAL A 189 3.53 1.96 -15.47
CA VAL A 189 3.44 0.95 -16.54
C VAL A 189 1.99 0.83 -16.99
N ASP A 190 1.68 1.43 -18.14
CA ASP A 190 0.40 1.28 -18.84
C ASP A 190 0.35 -0.08 -19.55
N ASP A 191 -0.38 -1.03 -18.98
CA ASP A 191 -0.57 -2.37 -19.55
C ASP A 191 -1.68 -2.37 -20.61
N MET A 192 -1.46 -1.59 -21.68
CA MET A 192 -2.36 -1.46 -22.82
C MET A 192 -3.77 -0.98 -22.42
N SER A 193 -3.88 0.16 -21.74
CA SER A 193 -5.16 0.82 -21.47
C SER A 193 -5.83 1.30 -22.76
N GLU A 194 -7.15 1.31 -22.78
CA GLU A 194 -8.00 1.74 -23.89
C GLU A 194 -8.64 3.10 -23.64
N PHE A 195 -8.74 3.53 -22.38
CA PHE A 195 -9.38 4.79 -22.04
C PHE A 195 -8.54 5.99 -22.48
N GLY A 196 -9.16 6.90 -23.24
CA GLY A 196 -8.46 8.04 -23.85
C GLY A 196 -7.90 9.05 -22.85
N ASP A 197 -8.49 9.18 -21.66
CA ASP A 197 -7.97 10.03 -20.58
C ASP A 197 -6.65 9.51 -20.00
N LEU A 198 -6.31 8.24 -20.22
CA LEU A 198 -5.02 7.64 -19.85
C LEU A 198 -3.95 7.79 -20.94
N LYS A 199 -4.25 8.50 -22.03
CA LYS A 199 -3.34 8.76 -23.16
C LYS A 199 -2.74 10.16 -23.05
N GLU A 200 -3.00 11.04 -24.01
CA GLU A 200 -2.39 12.37 -24.10
C GLU A 200 -2.73 13.24 -22.88
N LYS A 201 -3.95 13.09 -22.33
CA LYS A 201 -4.35 13.81 -21.12
C LYS A 201 -3.47 13.44 -19.92
N LEU A 202 -3.19 12.15 -19.72
CA LEU A 202 -2.33 11.69 -18.64
C LEU A 202 -0.90 12.20 -18.84
N ASP A 203 -0.37 12.10 -20.05
CA ASP A 203 0.99 12.59 -20.38
C ASP A 203 1.13 14.07 -20.01
N TYR A 204 0.16 14.90 -20.42
CA TYR A 204 0.13 16.32 -20.07
C TYR A 204 0.11 16.58 -18.56
N HIS A 205 -0.68 15.83 -17.78
CA HIS A 205 -0.75 16.05 -16.34
C HIS A 205 0.51 15.57 -15.61
N LEU A 206 1.21 14.55 -16.12
CA LEU A 206 2.43 14.04 -15.50
C LEU A 206 3.64 14.97 -15.70
N GLU A 207 3.58 15.92 -16.64
CA GLU A 207 4.63 16.93 -16.84
C GLU A 207 4.89 17.78 -15.59
N ILE A 208 3.91 17.93 -14.68
CA ILE A 208 4.12 18.66 -13.42
C ILE A 208 5.14 17.96 -12.51
N PHE A 209 5.35 16.66 -12.70
CA PHE A 209 6.30 15.82 -11.96
C PHE A 209 7.50 15.41 -12.83
N ARG A 210 7.77 16.18 -13.88
CA ARG A 210 8.87 15.93 -14.81
C ARG A 210 10.18 15.72 -14.05
N GLY A 211 10.93 14.69 -14.47
CA GLY A 211 12.21 14.31 -13.84
C GLY A 211 12.09 13.26 -12.73
N LYS A 212 10.89 13.00 -12.20
CA LYS A 212 10.64 11.87 -11.28
C LYS A 212 9.78 10.77 -11.88
N ILE A 213 9.04 11.03 -12.95
CA ILE A 213 8.16 10.03 -13.55
C ILE A 213 8.74 9.45 -14.84
N LYS A 214 8.73 8.11 -14.94
CA LYS A 214 8.96 7.36 -16.19
C LYS A 214 7.67 6.63 -16.56
N LEU A 215 7.04 7.02 -17.67
CA LEU A 215 5.86 6.33 -18.20
C LEU A 215 6.28 5.33 -19.28
N ILE A 216 5.87 4.07 -19.10
CA ILE A 216 6.10 2.96 -20.02
C ILE A 216 4.74 2.50 -20.55
N ARG A 217 4.58 2.41 -21.86
CA ARG A 217 3.34 1.93 -22.50
C ARG A 217 3.58 0.60 -23.20
N ASN A 218 2.91 -0.45 -22.72
CA ASN A 218 2.97 -1.76 -23.34
C ASN A 218 2.17 -1.77 -24.65
N LYS A 219 2.73 -2.42 -25.68
CA LYS A 219 2.07 -2.58 -26.98
C LYS A 219 1.04 -3.72 -27.00
N LYS A 220 1.07 -4.60 -26.00
CA LYS A 220 0.15 -5.72 -25.81
C LYS A 220 -0.21 -5.81 -24.32
N ARG A 221 -1.38 -6.37 -24.00
CA ARG A 221 -1.82 -6.59 -22.63
C ARG A 221 -1.07 -7.79 -22.03
N GLU A 222 -0.04 -7.51 -21.24
CA GLU A 222 0.88 -8.48 -20.67
C GLU A 222 0.36 -9.12 -19.37
N GLY A 223 -0.48 -8.38 -18.63
CA GLY A 223 -0.89 -8.72 -17.28
C GLY A 223 -0.06 -8.02 -16.20
N LEU A 224 -0.60 -7.96 -14.97
CA LEU A 224 0.04 -7.32 -13.82
C LEU A 224 1.45 -7.87 -13.58
N ILE A 225 1.60 -9.20 -13.63
CA ILE A 225 2.86 -9.88 -13.29
C ILE A 225 3.99 -9.40 -14.22
N ARG A 226 3.74 -9.44 -15.54
CA ARG A 226 4.73 -9.03 -16.54
C ARG A 226 4.89 -7.52 -16.60
N ALA A 227 3.84 -6.74 -16.38
CA ALA A 227 3.92 -5.29 -16.25
C ALA A 227 4.85 -4.88 -15.09
N ARG A 228 4.75 -5.56 -13.94
CA ARG A 228 5.67 -5.36 -12.80
C ARG A 228 7.11 -5.71 -13.13
N LEU A 229 7.35 -6.80 -13.87
CA LEU A 229 8.68 -7.17 -14.34
C LEU A 229 9.26 -6.13 -15.31
N ILE A 230 8.44 -5.60 -16.22
CA ILE A 230 8.84 -4.51 -17.13
C ILE A 230 9.22 -3.27 -16.31
N GLY A 231 8.40 -2.87 -15.33
CA GLY A 231 8.71 -1.75 -14.44
C GLY A 231 10.00 -1.96 -13.66
N ALA A 232 10.15 -3.12 -13.02
CA ALA A 232 11.35 -3.50 -12.26
C ALA A 232 12.61 -3.47 -13.13
N SER A 233 12.53 -3.94 -14.40
CA SER A 233 13.67 -3.92 -15.32
C SER A 233 14.14 -2.52 -15.73
N ARG A 234 13.34 -1.47 -15.47
CA ARG A 234 13.65 -0.07 -15.79
C ARG A 234 13.97 0.78 -14.57
N ALA A 235 13.96 0.17 -13.39
CA ALA A 235 14.25 0.82 -12.12
C ALA A 235 15.75 1.01 -11.88
N SER A 236 16.12 2.18 -11.37
CA SER A 236 17.49 2.52 -10.94
C SER A 236 17.68 2.53 -9.42
N GLY A 237 16.62 2.66 -8.63
CA GLY A 237 16.69 2.74 -7.17
C GLY A 237 17.19 1.45 -6.52
N ASP A 238 17.70 1.56 -5.30
CA ASP A 238 18.20 0.43 -4.53
C ASP A 238 17.08 -0.56 -4.14
N VAL A 239 15.88 -0.03 -3.89
CA VAL A 239 14.69 -0.75 -3.47
C VAL A 239 13.58 -0.58 -4.51
N LEU A 240 12.91 -1.68 -4.86
CA LEU A 240 11.68 -1.66 -5.62
C LEU A 240 10.50 -1.56 -4.65
N VAL A 241 9.58 -0.63 -4.90
CA VAL A 241 8.32 -0.51 -4.16
C VAL A 241 7.17 -0.66 -5.15
N PHE A 242 6.41 -1.74 -5.04
CA PHE A 242 5.23 -1.94 -5.87
C PHE A 242 4.02 -1.29 -5.18
N LEU A 243 3.22 -0.55 -5.95
CA LEU A 243 1.96 0.05 -5.52
C LEU A 243 0.90 -0.20 -6.59
N ASP A 244 -0.32 -0.51 -6.17
CA ASP A 244 -1.46 -0.55 -7.08
C ASP A 244 -1.91 0.87 -7.45
N SER A 245 -2.56 1.03 -8.59
CA SER A 245 -2.90 2.32 -9.21
C SER A 245 -4.05 3.11 -8.57
N HIS A 246 -4.52 2.67 -7.41
CA HIS A 246 -5.64 3.25 -6.67
C HIS A 246 -5.33 3.21 -5.17
N CYS A 247 -4.16 3.76 -4.82
CA CYS A 247 -3.68 3.87 -3.45
C CYS A 247 -3.54 5.33 -3.02
N GLU A 248 -3.56 5.58 -1.71
CA GLU A 248 -3.14 6.86 -1.13
C GLU A 248 -2.19 6.56 0.03
N VAL A 249 -0.93 6.99 -0.09
CA VAL A 249 0.08 6.72 0.93
C VAL A 249 -0.11 7.61 2.15
N ASN A 250 0.29 7.13 3.34
CA ASN A 250 0.23 7.94 4.57
C ASN A 250 1.57 8.65 4.85
N LYS A 251 1.61 9.47 5.91
CA LYS A 251 2.83 10.15 6.35
C LYS A 251 3.89 9.15 6.80
N VAL A 252 5.13 9.37 6.39
CA VAL A 252 6.29 8.53 6.76
C VAL A 252 6.05 7.06 6.40
N TRP A 253 5.39 6.81 5.27
CA TRP A 253 5.04 5.44 4.85
C TRP A 253 6.26 4.69 4.33
N LEU A 254 7.23 5.37 3.73
CA LEU A 254 8.32 4.70 3.01
C LEU A 254 9.53 4.43 3.91
N GLU A 255 9.86 5.36 4.80
CA GLU A 255 11.00 5.31 5.70
C GLU A 255 11.05 4.04 6.58
N PRO A 256 9.93 3.55 7.17
CA PRO A 256 9.94 2.29 7.90
C PRO A 256 10.30 1.10 7.01
N LEU A 257 9.81 1.07 5.77
CA LEU A 257 10.07 -0.01 4.81
C LEU A 257 11.56 -0.02 4.41
N LEU A 258 12.09 1.14 4.01
CA LEU A 258 13.49 1.28 3.60
C LEU A 258 14.45 1.01 4.75
N ASN A 259 14.12 1.47 5.96
CA ASN A 259 14.94 1.22 7.15
C ASN A 259 15.00 -0.27 7.51
N ALA A 260 13.94 -1.04 7.27
CA ALA A 260 13.98 -2.49 7.46
C ALA A 260 14.91 -3.15 6.43
N ILE A 261 14.73 -2.84 5.14
CA ILE A 261 15.54 -3.41 4.06
C ILE A 261 17.02 -3.00 4.18
N ALA A 262 17.31 -1.79 4.66
CA ALA A 262 18.68 -1.33 4.91
C ALA A 262 19.39 -2.15 6.00
N LYS A 263 18.65 -2.73 6.95
CA LYS A 263 19.21 -3.60 8.00
C LYS A 263 19.44 -5.03 7.53
N ASP A 264 18.54 -5.53 6.69
CA ASP A 264 18.69 -6.82 6.03
C ASP A 264 18.09 -6.75 4.62
N PRO A 265 18.91 -6.78 3.56
CA PRO A 265 18.45 -6.75 2.18
C PRO A 265 17.55 -7.93 1.78
N ARG A 266 17.52 -9.00 2.57
CA ARG A 266 16.66 -10.18 2.35
C ARG A 266 15.29 -10.07 3.01
N MET A 267 15.03 -8.98 3.75
CA MET A 267 13.69 -8.66 4.22
C MET A 267 12.84 -8.11 3.06
N VAL A 268 11.68 -8.73 2.85
CA VAL A 268 10.59 -8.21 2.04
C VAL A 268 9.54 -7.67 2.98
N VAL A 269 9.12 -6.42 2.77
CA VAL A 269 8.29 -5.71 3.73
C VAL A 269 7.06 -5.11 3.08
N CYS A 270 5.92 -5.26 3.74
CA CYS A 270 4.64 -4.67 3.33
C CYS A 270 4.25 -3.56 4.30
N PRO A 271 3.61 -2.47 3.83
CA PRO A 271 2.85 -1.61 4.72
C PRO A 271 1.64 -2.36 5.26
N LEU A 272 1.07 -1.83 6.35
CA LEU A 272 -0.29 -2.18 6.73
C LEU A 272 -1.26 -1.45 5.77
N ILE A 273 -2.12 -2.21 5.10
CA ILE A 273 -3.02 -1.69 4.07
C ILE A 273 -4.31 -1.22 4.71
N ASP A 274 -4.57 0.08 4.63
CA ASP A 274 -5.81 0.73 5.04
C ASP A 274 -6.88 0.61 3.95
N VAL A 275 -8.15 0.71 4.33
CA VAL A 275 -9.27 0.63 3.40
C VAL A 275 -9.64 2.03 2.95
N ILE A 276 -9.72 2.24 1.63
CA ILE A 276 -10.46 3.36 1.05
C ILE A 276 -11.78 2.79 0.55
N ASP A 277 -12.88 3.20 1.18
CA ASP A 277 -14.20 2.63 0.91
C ASP A 277 -14.60 2.86 -0.55
N TYR A 278 -15.06 1.82 -1.24
CA TYR A 278 -15.35 1.90 -2.67
C TYR A 278 -16.62 2.73 -2.98
N VAL A 279 -17.44 3.03 -1.97
CA VAL A 279 -18.68 3.81 -2.11
C VAL A 279 -18.47 5.27 -1.74
N THR A 280 -17.91 5.53 -0.57
CA THR A 280 -17.74 6.88 0.01
C THR A 280 -16.36 7.47 -0.26
N LEU A 281 -15.39 6.64 -0.64
CA LEU A 281 -13.97 6.97 -0.76
C LEU A 281 -13.37 7.47 0.56
N GLU A 282 -13.99 7.17 1.71
CA GLU A 282 -13.43 7.48 3.02
C GLU A 282 -12.20 6.60 3.30
N TYR A 283 -11.13 7.22 3.79
CA TYR A 283 -9.92 6.52 4.21
C TYR A 283 -10.09 6.04 5.66
N GLN A 284 -10.08 4.73 5.88
CA GLN A 284 -10.34 4.10 7.16
C GLN A 284 -9.15 3.22 7.63
N PRO A 285 -8.76 3.30 8.91
CA PRO A 285 -7.66 2.50 9.45
C PRO A 285 -8.03 1.01 9.51
N SER A 286 -7.16 0.16 8.98
CA SER A 286 -7.26 -1.30 9.15
C SER A 286 -6.72 -1.78 10.50
N PRO A 287 -7.26 -2.87 11.08
CA PRO A 287 -6.68 -3.51 12.25
C PRO A 287 -5.29 -4.07 11.93
N VAL A 288 -4.52 -4.37 12.98
CA VAL A 288 -3.24 -5.06 12.85
C VAL A 288 -3.50 -6.52 12.48
N VAL A 289 -3.06 -6.90 11.28
CA VAL A 289 -3.28 -8.22 10.68
C VAL A 289 -2.00 -8.77 10.07
N ARG A 290 -1.95 -10.08 9.87
CA ARG A 290 -0.93 -10.77 9.05
C ARG A 290 -1.58 -11.41 7.84
N GLY A 291 -0.82 -11.58 6.76
CA GLY A 291 -1.30 -12.25 5.57
C GLY A 291 -1.16 -13.77 5.67
N ALA A 292 -2.19 -14.49 5.27
CA ALA A 292 -2.28 -15.94 5.31
C ALA A 292 -2.96 -16.46 4.04
N PHE A 293 -3.11 -17.78 3.93
CA PHE A 293 -3.90 -18.40 2.87
C PHE A 293 -4.54 -19.70 3.35
N ASN A 294 -5.44 -20.27 2.53
CA ASN A 294 -6.07 -21.57 2.77
C ASN A 294 -5.67 -22.58 1.68
N TRP A 295 -6.07 -23.85 1.83
CA TRP A 295 -5.79 -24.89 0.83
C TRP A 295 -6.54 -24.75 -0.50
N TYR A 296 -7.42 -23.75 -0.65
CA TYR A 296 -7.95 -23.34 -1.96
C TYR A 296 -6.99 -22.37 -2.70
N LEU A 297 -5.87 -22.03 -2.06
CA LEU A 297 -4.88 -21.04 -2.49
C LEU A 297 -5.49 -19.64 -2.60
N GLN A 298 -6.38 -19.32 -1.66
CA GLN A 298 -6.94 -17.98 -1.52
C GLN A 298 -6.22 -17.26 -0.39
N PHE A 299 -5.74 -16.06 -0.70
CA PHE A 299 -5.21 -15.15 0.32
C PHE A 299 -6.31 -14.75 1.30
N LYS A 300 -5.95 -14.58 2.57
CA LYS A 300 -6.82 -14.02 3.62
C LYS A 300 -5.99 -13.20 4.60
N TRP A 301 -6.63 -12.24 5.23
CA TRP A 301 -6.10 -11.59 6.42
C TRP A 301 -6.38 -12.46 7.65
N ASP A 302 -5.38 -12.62 8.50
CA ASP A 302 -5.46 -13.34 9.77
C ASP A 302 -5.09 -12.41 10.93
N HIS A 303 -5.57 -12.74 12.12
CA HIS A 303 -5.24 -12.00 13.31
C HIS A 303 -3.77 -12.22 13.70
N VAL A 304 -3.17 -11.21 14.29
CA VAL A 304 -1.84 -11.30 14.89
C VAL A 304 -1.99 -11.82 16.30
N PHE A 305 -1.16 -12.79 16.68
CA PHE A 305 -1.24 -13.36 18.03
C PHE A 305 -0.84 -12.32 19.08
N SER A 306 -1.52 -12.34 20.23
CA SER A 306 -1.30 -11.35 21.29
C SER A 306 0.16 -11.30 21.75
N TYR A 307 0.82 -12.46 21.85
CA TYR A 307 2.22 -12.54 22.27
C TYR A 307 3.20 -11.84 21.32
N GLU A 308 2.85 -11.65 20.04
CA GLU A 308 3.65 -10.85 19.10
C GLU A 308 3.51 -9.35 19.37
N MET A 309 2.47 -8.94 20.10
CA MET A 309 2.15 -7.54 20.44
C MET A 309 2.41 -7.19 21.91
N ASP A 310 2.76 -8.15 22.77
CA ASP A 310 2.93 -7.93 24.22
C ASP A 310 4.34 -7.39 24.60
N GLY A 311 5.23 -7.18 23.61
CA GLY A 311 6.59 -6.68 23.83
C GLY A 311 6.71 -5.15 23.95
N PRO A 312 7.92 -4.61 24.23
CA PRO A 312 8.15 -3.16 24.38
C PRO A 312 7.79 -2.31 23.15
N GLU A 313 7.93 -2.86 21.94
CA GLU A 313 7.51 -2.21 20.70
C GLU A 313 5.99 -2.27 20.46
N GLY A 314 5.29 -3.13 21.20
CA GLY A 314 3.85 -3.29 21.17
C GLY A 314 3.29 -3.44 19.75
N PRO A 315 2.23 -2.68 19.40
CA PRO A 315 1.57 -2.75 18.09
C PRO A 315 2.39 -2.15 16.94
N THR A 316 3.63 -1.71 17.19
CA THR A 316 4.52 -1.12 16.17
C THR A 316 5.66 -2.04 15.75
N ARG A 317 5.73 -3.24 16.35
CA ARG A 317 6.70 -4.27 16.02
C ARG A 317 6.46 -4.78 14.58
N PRO A 318 7.51 -5.09 13.80
CA PRO A 318 7.37 -5.83 12.55
C PRO A 318 6.66 -7.17 12.77
N ILE A 319 5.68 -7.47 11.92
CA ILE A 319 4.79 -8.62 12.08
C ILE A 319 5.14 -9.67 11.05
N ARG A 320 5.48 -10.87 11.51
CA ARG A 320 5.86 -11.96 10.60
C ARG A 320 4.63 -12.41 9.82
N SER A 321 4.73 -12.44 8.50
CA SER A 321 3.58 -12.71 7.62
C SER A 321 3.83 -13.96 6.77
N PRO A 322 3.05 -15.04 6.94
CA PRO A 322 3.13 -16.23 6.09
C PRO A 322 3.00 -15.92 4.59
N ALA A 323 2.09 -15.01 4.25
CA ALA A 323 1.87 -14.54 2.89
C ALA A 323 1.69 -13.03 2.85
N MET A 324 1.77 -12.43 1.67
CA MET A 324 1.39 -11.03 1.41
C MET A 324 0.21 -10.95 0.45
N ALA A 325 -0.54 -9.86 0.53
CA ALA A 325 -1.59 -9.55 -0.45
C ALA A 325 -0.99 -9.38 -1.86
N GLY A 326 0.26 -8.86 -1.94
CA GLY A 326 1.03 -8.73 -3.18
C GLY A 326 0.79 -7.44 -3.94
N GLY A 327 -0.28 -6.69 -3.67
CA GLY A 327 -0.52 -5.36 -4.25
C GLY A 327 0.57 -4.35 -3.91
N ILE A 328 0.95 -4.30 -2.62
CA ILE A 328 1.82 -3.28 -2.07
C ILE A 328 2.93 -3.89 -1.22
N PHE A 329 4.19 -3.72 -1.64
CA PHE A 329 5.36 -4.21 -0.89
C PHE A 329 6.65 -3.54 -1.38
N ALA A 330 7.69 -3.61 -0.56
CA ALA A 330 9.04 -3.18 -0.88
C ALA A 330 10.03 -4.34 -0.78
N ILE A 331 10.99 -4.39 -1.70
CA ILE A 331 12.03 -5.41 -1.78
C ILE A 331 13.32 -4.81 -2.33
N ASN A 332 14.48 -5.22 -1.79
CA ASN A 332 15.75 -4.85 -2.38
C ASN A 332 15.83 -5.32 -3.85
N ARG A 333 16.22 -4.43 -4.77
CA ARG A 333 16.20 -4.73 -6.21
C ARG A 333 17.10 -5.90 -6.58
N HIS A 334 18.32 -5.94 -6.03
CA HIS A 334 19.25 -7.04 -6.26
C HIS A 334 18.74 -8.36 -5.67
N TYR A 335 18.14 -8.32 -4.48
CA TYR A 335 17.53 -9.51 -3.89
C TYR A 335 16.34 -10.02 -4.72
N PHE A 336 15.50 -9.13 -5.27
CA PHE A 336 14.42 -9.51 -6.17
C PHE A 336 14.93 -10.23 -7.43
N ASP A 337 16.06 -9.78 -7.99
CA ASP A 337 16.73 -10.44 -9.10
C ASP A 337 17.33 -11.80 -8.68
N GLU A 338 18.04 -11.85 -7.55
CA GLU A 338 18.67 -13.06 -6.97
C GLU A 338 17.65 -14.19 -6.78
N ILE A 339 16.48 -13.89 -6.22
CA ILE A 339 15.44 -14.90 -5.99
C ILE A 339 14.65 -15.24 -7.27
N GLY A 340 14.96 -14.65 -8.42
CA GLY A 340 14.31 -14.95 -9.71
C GLY A 340 12.97 -14.24 -9.92
N GLN A 341 12.83 -13.00 -9.42
CA GLN A 341 11.76 -12.04 -9.71
C GLN A 341 10.34 -12.63 -9.54
N TYR A 342 9.47 -12.55 -10.55
CA TYR A 342 8.22 -13.32 -10.65
C TYR A 342 8.37 -14.43 -11.69
N ASP A 343 7.56 -15.49 -11.57
CA ASP A 343 7.41 -16.49 -12.62
C ASP A 343 6.79 -15.89 -13.89
N LYS A 344 7.61 -15.67 -14.91
CA LYS A 344 7.22 -15.11 -16.22
C LYS A 344 6.17 -15.95 -16.96
N GLY A 345 6.05 -17.23 -16.61
CA GLY A 345 5.05 -18.14 -17.16
C GLY A 345 3.65 -17.88 -16.61
N MET A 346 3.50 -17.18 -15.47
CA MET A 346 2.19 -16.82 -14.96
C MET A 346 1.49 -15.78 -15.86
N ASN A 347 0.17 -15.88 -15.92
CA ASN A 347 -0.68 -15.10 -16.82
C ASN A 347 -1.51 -14.08 -16.04
N LEU A 348 -1.69 -12.90 -16.64
CA LEU A 348 -2.56 -11.83 -16.15
C LEU A 348 -2.32 -11.48 -14.67
N TRP A 349 -3.07 -12.09 -13.77
CA TRP A 349 -3.14 -11.79 -12.35
C TRP A 349 -3.52 -13.04 -11.56
N GLY A 350 -3.02 -13.14 -10.33
CA GLY A 350 -3.45 -14.10 -9.32
C GLY A 350 -2.43 -15.19 -9.07
N GLY A 351 -2.22 -15.53 -7.79
CA GLY A 351 -1.32 -16.58 -7.32
C GLY A 351 0.15 -16.15 -7.21
N GLU A 352 0.55 -15.05 -7.86
CA GLU A 352 1.93 -14.54 -7.82
C GLU A 352 2.33 -14.07 -6.43
N ASN A 353 1.37 -13.55 -5.66
CA ASN A 353 1.57 -13.09 -4.30
C ASN A 353 1.89 -14.27 -3.37
N LEU A 354 1.19 -15.39 -3.51
CA LEU A 354 1.46 -16.61 -2.76
C LEU A 354 2.75 -17.28 -3.22
N GLU A 355 3.01 -17.35 -4.53
CA GLU A 355 4.23 -17.96 -5.08
C GLU A 355 5.48 -17.23 -4.55
N LEU A 356 5.48 -15.90 -4.63
CA LEU A 356 6.58 -15.09 -4.14
C LEU A 356 6.70 -15.19 -2.62
N SER A 357 5.59 -15.23 -1.88
CA SER A 357 5.61 -15.40 -0.41
C SER A 357 6.28 -16.71 0.02
N LEU A 358 5.90 -17.83 -0.61
CA LEU A 358 6.48 -19.15 -0.35
C LEU A 358 7.97 -19.15 -0.69
N ARG A 359 8.33 -18.62 -1.86
CA ARG A 359 9.71 -18.54 -2.29
C ARG A 359 10.58 -17.69 -1.35
N ILE A 360 10.12 -16.51 -0.94
CA ILE A 360 10.86 -15.66 0.01
C ILE A 360 11.20 -16.46 1.27
N TRP A 361 10.20 -17.07 1.90
CA TRP A 361 10.41 -17.83 3.13
C TRP A 361 11.28 -19.07 2.94
N MET A 362 10.96 -19.88 1.93
CA MET A 362 11.62 -21.16 1.71
C MET A 362 13.06 -20.99 1.21
N CYS A 363 13.39 -19.87 0.57
CA CYS A 363 14.72 -19.61 0.01
C CYS A 363 15.56 -18.64 0.88
N GLY A 364 15.25 -18.55 2.18
CA GLY A 364 16.11 -17.88 3.17
C GLY A 364 15.90 -16.38 3.33
N GLY A 365 14.84 -15.81 2.74
CA GLY A 365 14.36 -14.46 3.02
C GLY A 365 13.36 -14.40 4.16
N GLN A 366 12.81 -13.21 4.39
CA GLN A 366 11.82 -12.97 5.42
C GLN A 366 10.72 -12.03 4.91
N LEU A 367 9.49 -12.24 5.35
CA LEU A 367 8.34 -11.43 4.95
C LEU A 367 7.66 -10.81 6.18
N PHE A 368 7.61 -9.49 6.22
CA PHE A 368 7.02 -8.75 7.34
C PHE A 368 6.00 -7.70 6.90
N ILE A 369 5.00 -7.44 7.75
CA ILE A 369 4.18 -6.24 7.68
C ILE A 369 4.71 -5.25 8.72
N LEU A 370 4.91 -4.00 8.32
CA LEU A 370 5.41 -2.93 9.21
C LEU A 370 4.26 -1.98 9.60
N PRO A 371 3.70 -2.05 10.82
CA PRO A 371 2.49 -1.29 11.18
C PRO A 371 2.62 0.24 11.14
N CYS A 372 3.84 0.76 11.20
CA CYS A 372 4.12 2.19 11.10
C CYS A 372 4.17 2.71 9.66
N SER A 373 4.25 1.81 8.67
CA SER A 373 4.05 2.13 7.26
C SER A 373 2.60 1.82 6.91
N ARG A 374 1.86 2.81 6.41
CA ARG A 374 0.45 2.64 6.05
C ARG A 374 0.16 3.21 4.67
N VAL A 375 -0.65 2.48 3.92
CA VAL A 375 -1.11 2.87 2.59
C VAL A 375 -2.58 2.50 2.46
N GLY A 376 -3.42 3.46 2.12
CA GLY A 376 -4.83 3.22 1.79
C GLY A 376 -4.95 2.62 0.40
N HIS A 377 -5.84 1.65 0.24
CA HIS A 377 -6.13 0.98 -1.02
C HIS A 377 -7.64 0.94 -1.25
N VAL A 378 -8.10 1.29 -2.46
CA VAL A 378 -9.53 1.23 -2.81
C VAL A 378 -9.99 -0.21 -2.96
N ASP A 379 -10.94 -0.65 -2.14
CA ASP A 379 -11.47 -2.03 -2.16
C ASP A 379 -12.50 -2.28 -3.29
N LYS A 380 -12.00 -2.39 -4.52
CA LYS A 380 -12.83 -2.54 -5.73
C LYS A 380 -13.68 -3.82 -5.68
N GLN A 381 -14.99 -3.67 -5.89
CA GLN A 381 -15.95 -4.80 -5.86
C GLN A 381 -16.11 -5.55 -7.19
N HIS A 382 -15.68 -4.95 -8.31
CA HIS A 382 -15.87 -5.53 -9.64
C HIS A 382 -14.57 -5.57 -10.45
N VAL A 383 -14.29 -6.73 -11.04
CA VAL A 383 -13.20 -6.89 -11.99
C VAL A 383 -13.78 -7.32 -13.34
N ALA A 384 -13.60 -6.49 -14.36
CA ALA A 384 -13.97 -6.82 -15.72
C ALA A 384 -13.23 -8.10 -16.19
N ASN A 385 -13.84 -8.88 -17.09
CA ASN A 385 -13.28 -10.12 -17.65
C ASN A 385 -13.01 -11.24 -16.61
N HIS A 386 -14.00 -11.51 -15.77
CA HIS A 386 -13.95 -12.57 -14.75
C HIS A 386 -13.49 -13.94 -15.29
N THR A 387 -13.99 -14.37 -16.46
CA THR A 387 -13.66 -15.68 -17.04
C THR A 387 -12.17 -15.83 -17.38
N GLY A 388 -11.56 -14.81 -17.99
CA GLY A 388 -10.14 -14.81 -18.30
C GLY A 388 -9.28 -14.86 -17.05
N ILE A 389 -9.66 -14.10 -16.02
CA ILE A 389 -8.97 -14.05 -14.72
C ILE A 389 -9.05 -15.39 -14.00
N VAL A 390 -10.23 -16.03 -13.96
CA VAL A 390 -10.37 -17.35 -13.31
C VAL A 390 -9.50 -18.42 -13.98
N LYS A 391 -9.43 -18.42 -15.33
CA LYS A 391 -8.55 -19.34 -16.07
C LYS A 391 -7.08 -19.06 -15.77
N ALA A 392 -6.68 -17.79 -15.76
CA ALA A 392 -5.32 -17.38 -15.43
C ALA A 392 -4.94 -17.78 -13.99
N LEU A 393 -5.82 -17.53 -13.02
CA LEU A 393 -5.61 -17.89 -11.62
C LEU A 393 -5.46 -19.41 -11.45
N ALA A 394 -6.29 -20.23 -12.11
CA ALA A 394 -6.15 -21.69 -12.06
C ALA A 394 -4.80 -22.16 -12.63
N TYR A 395 -4.39 -21.60 -13.77
CA TYR A 395 -3.11 -21.88 -14.42
C TYR A 395 -1.93 -21.48 -13.53
N ASN A 396 -1.95 -20.27 -12.97
CA ASN A 396 -0.89 -19.74 -12.10
C ASN A 396 -0.78 -20.54 -10.80
N ASN A 397 -1.92 -20.86 -10.18
CA ASN A 397 -1.95 -21.68 -8.98
C ASN A 397 -1.34 -23.06 -9.22
N LEU A 398 -1.58 -23.69 -10.38
CA LEU A 398 -0.95 -24.97 -10.69
C LEU A 398 0.57 -24.85 -10.81
N ARG A 399 1.09 -23.78 -11.42
CA ARG A 399 2.54 -23.53 -11.46
C ARG A 399 3.13 -23.43 -10.06
N LEU A 400 2.48 -22.66 -9.17
CA LEU A 400 2.86 -22.58 -7.76
C LEU A 400 2.83 -23.96 -7.09
N VAL A 401 1.72 -24.68 -7.24
CA VAL A 401 1.49 -25.99 -6.60
C VAL A 401 2.59 -26.98 -6.95
N HIS A 402 2.92 -27.09 -8.24
CA HIS A 402 3.90 -28.05 -8.71
C HIS A 402 5.34 -27.68 -8.36
N VAL A 403 5.64 -26.39 -8.14
CA VAL A 403 7.00 -25.94 -7.79
C VAL A 403 7.22 -25.90 -6.28
N TRP A 404 6.23 -25.51 -5.47
CA TRP A 404 6.46 -25.09 -4.08
C TRP A 404 5.78 -25.93 -3.01
N LEU A 405 4.75 -26.73 -3.34
CA LEU A 405 3.96 -27.44 -2.32
C LEU A 405 4.40 -28.89 -2.07
N ASP A 406 5.44 -29.39 -2.74
CA ASP A 406 5.95 -30.76 -2.56
C ASP A 406 4.81 -31.82 -2.60
N GLU A 407 4.74 -32.72 -1.62
CA GLU A 407 3.66 -33.69 -1.44
C GLU A 407 2.33 -33.06 -1.00
N TYR A 408 2.34 -31.84 -0.48
CA TYR A 408 1.15 -31.12 -0.01
C TYR A 408 0.26 -30.60 -1.15
N LYS A 409 0.72 -30.69 -2.40
CA LYS A 409 -0.14 -30.47 -3.58
C LYS A 409 -1.43 -31.30 -3.55
N GLU A 410 -1.39 -32.50 -2.96
CA GLU A 410 -2.59 -33.34 -2.82
C GLU A 410 -3.68 -32.67 -1.96
N GLN A 411 -3.32 -31.81 -0.99
CA GLN A 411 -4.29 -31.06 -0.19
C GLN A 411 -5.10 -30.06 -1.05
N VAL A 412 -4.45 -29.48 -2.05
CA VAL A 412 -5.09 -28.60 -3.03
C VAL A 412 -5.98 -29.42 -3.96
N PHE A 413 -5.49 -30.54 -4.46
CA PHE A 413 -6.25 -31.37 -5.38
C PHE A 413 -7.44 -32.09 -4.73
N LEU A 414 -7.36 -32.44 -3.44
CA LEU A 414 -8.50 -32.96 -2.69
C LEU A 414 -9.67 -31.95 -2.66
N ARG A 415 -9.36 -30.66 -2.55
CA ARG A 415 -10.36 -29.57 -2.49
C ARG A 415 -10.76 -29.05 -3.86
N ARG A 416 -9.88 -29.19 -4.86
CA ARG A 416 -10.10 -28.75 -6.24
C ARG A 416 -9.69 -29.84 -7.23
N PRO A 417 -10.43 -30.97 -7.31
CA PRO A 417 -10.05 -32.13 -8.13
C PRO A 417 -9.86 -31.80 -9.61
N ASN A 418 -10.66 -30.87 -10.14
CA ASN A 418 -10.59 -30.42 -11.53
C ASN A 418 -9.22 -29.85 -11.93
N LEU A 419 -8.41 -29.36 -10.97
CA LEU A 419 -7.09 -28.83 -11.27
C LEU A 419 -6.09 -29.92 -11.72
N LYS A 420 -6.29 -31.19 -11.35
CA LYS A 420 -5.38 -32.30 -11.71
C LYS A 420 -5.22 -32.48 -13.22
N TYR A 421 -6.23 -32.08 -14.01
CA TYR A 421 -6.30 -32.32 -15.45
C TYR A 421 -6.00 -31.09 -16.30
N LEU A 422 -5.67 -29.94 -15.68
CA LEU A 422 -5.38 -28.71 -16.39
C LEU A 422 -3.88 -28.57 -16.66
N ALA A 423 -3.54 -28.02 -17.82
CA ALA A 423 -2.17 -27.69 -18.17
C ALA A 423 -1.66 -26.49 -17.37
N TYR A 424 -0.37 -26.50 -17.03
CA TYR A 424 0.33 -25.43 -16.32
C TYR A 424 1.63 -24.98 -17.00
N GLY A 425 1.87 -25.48 -18.22
CA GLY A 425 3.05 -25.17 -19.02
C GLY A 425 4.36 -25.69 -18.41
N ASP A 426 5.48 -25.27 -18.99
CA ASP A 426 6.80 -25.63 -18.50
C ASP A 426 7.18 -24.84 -17.23
N ILE A 427 7.66 -25.56 -16.22
CA ILE A 427 8.10 -25.03 -14.92
C ILE A 427 9.56 -25.36 -14.63
N SER A 428 10.30 -25.89 -15.60
CA SER A 428 11.68 -26.38 -15.44
C SER A 428 12.61 -25.30 -14.87
N GLU A 429 12.52 -24.06 -15.39
CA GLU A 429 13.28 -22.91 -14.87
C GLU A 429 12.99 -22.65 -13.38
N ARG A 430 11.73 -22.76 -12.95
CA ARG A 430 11.32 -22.49 -11.56
C ARG A 430 11.75 -23.60 -10.62
N VAL A 431 11.67 -24.85 -11.08
CA VAL A 431 12.16 -26.02 -10.33
C VAL A 431 13.69 -25.95 -10.16
N GLU A 432 14.40 -25.58 -11.22
CA GLU A 432 15.86 -25.45 -11.19
C GLU A 432 16.31 -24.29 -10.29
N LEU A 433 15.65 -23.14 -10.38
CA LEU A 433 15.87 -22.01 -9.46
C LEU A 433 15.71 -22.42 -8.00
N ARG A 434 14.65 -23.17 -7.66
CA ARG A 434 14.41 -23.67 -6.29
C ARG A 434 15.57 -24.55 -5.80
N LYS A 435 16.16 -25.37 -6.67
CA LYS A 435 17.34 -26.20 -6.34
C LYS A 435 18.59 -25.35 -6.16
N GLN A 436 18.87 -24.43 -7.09
CA GLN A 436 20.05 -23.57 -7.07
C GLN A 436 20.13 -22.70 -5.82
N LEU A 437 18.99 -22.17 -5.36
CA LEU A 437 18.90 -21.37 -4.14
C LEU A 437 18.94 -22.22 -2.85
N GLY A 438 18.95 -23.56 -2.95
CA GLY A 438 18.94 -24.45 -1.79
C GLY A 438 17.70 -24.28 -0.91
N CYS A 439 16.55 -24.01 -1.52
CA CYS A 439 15.33 -23.69 -0.77
C CYS A 439 14.84 -24.89 0.07
N LYS A 440 14.25 -24.58 1.22
CA LYS A 440 13.66 -25.55 2.14
C LYS A 440 12.41 -26.23 1.56
N SER A 441 11.98 -27.31 2.20
CA SER A 441 10.73 -28.02 1.87
C SER A 441 9.50 -27.24 2.33
N PHE A 442 8.35 -27.56 1.76
CA PHE A 442 7.07 -27.01 2.22
C PHE A 442 6.73 -27.50 3.63
N GLN A 443 7.17 -28.70 4.01
CA GLN A 443 7.11 -29.16 5.40
C GLN A 443 7.79 -28.17 6.36
N TRP A 444 9.02 -27.75 6.05
CA TRP A 444 9.72 -26.77 6.87
C TRP A 444 8.96 -25.44 6.95
N TYR A 445 8.32 -25.02 5.86
CA TYR A 445 7.48 -23.83 5.84
C TYR A 445 6.28 -23.97 6.79
N LEU A 446 5.58 -25.12 6.78
CA LEU A 446 4.51 -25.38 7.73
C LEU A 446 5.03 -25.36 9.17
N ASP A 447 6.15 -26.03 9.46
CA ASP A 447 6.65 -26.14 10.83
C ASP A 447 7.17 -24.81 11.39
N THR A 448 7.72 -23.94 10.53
CA THR A 448 8.51 -22.78 10.95
C THR A 448 7.84 -21.43 10.65
N VAL A 449 6.99 -21.37 9.62
CA VAL A 449 6.42 -20.12 9.10
C VAL A 449 4.91 -20.08 9.31
N PHE A 450 4.20 -21.15 8.98
CA PHE A 450 2.74 -21.18 9.03
C PHE A 450 2.18 -22.49 9.63
N PRO A 451 2.45 -22.76 10.92
CA PRO A 451 2.01 -23.99 11.58
C PRO A 451 0.50 -24.08 11.75
N GLU A 452 -0.20 -22.95 11.65
CA GLU A 452 -1.66 -22.91 11.75
C GLU A 452 -2.38 -23.31 10.45
N LEU A 453 -1.65 -23.56 9.35
CA LEU A 453 -2.24 -24.10 8.13
C LEU A 453 -2.54 -25.59 8.27
N GLU A 454 -3.69 -25.90 8.87
CA GLU A 454 -4.11 -27.27 9.16
C GLU A 454 -4.21 -28.14 7.91
N THR A 455 -3.48 -29.25 7.88
CA THR A 455 -3.59 -30.25 6.81
C THR A 455 -4.73 -31.23 7.11
N SER A 456 -5.43 -31.71 6.08
CA SER A 456 -6.35 -32.84 6.30
C SER A 456 -5.48 -34.04 6.69
N LYS A 457 -5.70 -34.60 7.90
CA LYS A 457 -5.04 -35.84 8.31
C LYS A 457 -5.30 -36.88 7.23
N ARG A 458 -4.24 -37.54 6.73
CA ARG A 458 -4.43 -38.73 5.89
C ARG A 458 -5.30 -39.68 6.72
N VAL A 459 -6.48 -40.03 6.21
CA VAL A 459 -7.17 -41.22 6.68
C VAL A 459 -6.24 -42.36 6.28
N SER A 460 -5.49 -42.86 7.26
CA SER A 460 -4.52 -43.94 7.13
C SER A 460 -5.19 -45.22 6.64
#